data_AF-A0A7V3RQ46-F1
#
_entry.id   AF-A0A7V3RQ46-F1
#
_cell.length_a   1.000
_cell.length_b   1.000
_cell.length_c   1.000
_cell.angle_alpha   90.00
_cell.angle_beta   90.00
_cell.angle_gamma   90.00
#
_symmetry.space_group_name_H-M   'P 1'
#
loop_
_entity.id
_entity.type
_entity.pdbx_description
1 polymer ?
#
loop_
_entity_poly.entity_id
_entity_poly.type
_entity_poly.pdbx_seq_one_letter_code
_entity_poly.pdbx_strand_id
1 'polypeptide(L)' 'MQKPIAVVRRDIIAGTAPSIYGIQRNDKVKSPQGETFTFLGVCDGIVYLEREDKTRGKPFEEIDSDVFSKWRKIQ' A
#
# COMPACT_ATOMS: atom_id res chain seq x y z
N MET A 1 -10.92 -24.26 2.12
CA MET A 1 -11.15 -23.11 1.22
C MET A 1 -10.13 -22.04 1.54
N GLN A 2 -9.11 -21.87 0.69
CA GLN A 2 -8.19 -20.73 0.81
C GLN A 2 -8.98 -19.46 0.48
N LYS A 3 -9.10 -18.54 1.46
CA LYS A 3 -9.66 -17.22 1.22
C LYS A 3 -8.89 -16.56 0.07
N PRO A 4 -9.53 -15.77 -0.81
CA PRO A 4 -8.84 -15.02 -1.83
C PRO A 4 -7.73 -14.16 -1.21
N ILE A 5 -6.55 -14.10 -1.83
CA ILE A 5 -5.37 -13.37 -1.32
C ILE A 5 -5.72 -11.90 -0.96
N ALA A 6 -6.62 -11.28 -1.73
CA ALA A 6 -7.14 -9.94 -1.46
C ALA A 6 -7.94 -9.83 -0.15
N VAL A 7 -8.63 -10.90 0.27
CA VAL A 7 -9.39 -10.97 1.52
C VAL A 7 -8.44 -11.16 2.71
N VAL A 8 -7.42 -12.01 2.56
CA VAL A 8 -6.41 -12.24 3.60
C VAL A 8 -5.63 -10.96 3.91
N ARG A 9 -5.25 -10.17 2.90
CA ARG A 9 -4.58 -8.88 3.10
C ARG A 9 -5.48 -7.83 3.76
N ARG A 10 -6.79 -7.85 3.48
CA ARG A 10 -7.75 -6.95 4.16
C ARG A 10 -7.90 -7.27 5.65
N ASP A 11 -7.87 -8.55 6.03
CA ASP A 11 -7.92 -8.99 7.44
C ASP A 11 -6.65 -8.55 8.21
N ILE A 12 -5.46 -8.64 7.59
CA ILE A 12 -4.18 -8.21 8.20
C ILE A 12 -4.15 -6.70 8.46
N ILE A 13 -4.65 -5.91 7.50
CA ILE A 13 -4.65 -4.44 7.56
C ILE A 13 -5.71 -3.86 8.51
N ALA A 14 -6.73 -4.64 8.89
CA ALA A 14 -7.81 -4.18 9.75
C ALA A 14 -7.39 -3.99 11.23
N GLY A 15 -6.28 -4.58 11.66
CA GLY A 15 -5.79 -4.54 13.05
C GLY A 15 -4.76 -3.46 13.35
N THR A 16 -4.06 -2.95 12.33
CA THR A 16 -3.01 -1.94 12.48
C THR A 16 -3.55 -0.58 12.07
N ALA A 17 -3.37 0.44 12.91
CA ALA A 17 -3.77 1.81 12.62
C ALA A 17 -3.28 2.18 11.20
N PRO A 18 -4.17 2.33 10.20
CA PRO A 18 -3.78 2.20 8.80
C PRO A 18 -3.29 3.54 8.28
N SER A 19 -2.28 4.08 8.96
CA SER A 19 -1.66 5.34 8.62
C SER A 19 -0.21 5.38 9.01
N ILE A 20 0.62 5.96 8.14
CA ILE A 20 2.04 6.23 8.39
C ILE A 20 2.41 7.54 7.71
N TYR A 21 3.24 8.37 8.34
CA TYR A 21 3.70 9.66 7.79
C TYR A 21 2.56 10.61 7.36
N GLY A 22 1.40 10.56 8.04
CA GLY A 22 0.22 11.36 7.68
C GLY A 22 -0.55 10.87 6.45
N ILE A 23 -0.18 9.70 5.91
CA ILE A 23 -0.87 9.01 4.82
C ILE A 23 -1.84 8.01 5.44
N GLN A 24 -3.08 8.01 4.97
CA GLN A 24 -4.17 7.17 5.44
C GLN A 24 -4.57 6.14 4.38
N ARG A 25 -5.28 5.10 4.81
CA ARG A 25 -5.88 4.12 3.90
C ARG A 25 -6.68 4.78 2.78
N ASN A 26 -6.47 4.29 1.57
CA ASN A 26 -6.98 4.79 0.30
C ASN A 26 -6.41 6.12 -0.19
N ASP A 27 -5.47 6.74 0.54
CA ASP A 27 -4.73 7.88 0.00
C ASP A 27 -3.94 7.45 -1.23
N LYS A 28 -3.92 8.32 -2.23
CA LYS A 28 -3.04 8.13 -3.38
C LYS A 28 -1.63 8.57 -3.04
N VAL A 29 -0.66 7.78 -3.47
CA VAL A 29 0.76 7.99 -3.22
C VAL A 29 1.56 7.77 -4.49
N LYS A 30 2.63 8.54 -4.65
CA LYS A 30 3.52 8.50 -5.80
C LYS A 30 4.88 7.96 -5.40
N SER A 31 5.37 6.98 -6.15
CA SER A 31 6.73 6.47 -5.99
C SER A 31 7.76 7.48 -6.49
N PRO A 32 9.01 7.41 -6.03
CA PRO A 32 10.12 8.20 -6.58
C PRO A 32 10.31 8.00 -8.09
N GLN A 33 9.90 6.85 -8.64
CA GLN A 33 9.94 6.53 -10.07
C GLN A 33 8.79 7.16 -10.86
N GLY A 34 7.84 7.77 -10.18
CA GLY A 34 6.73 8.50 -10.78
C GLY A 34 5.44 7.70 -10.96
N GLU A 35 5.39 6.47 -10.43
CA GLU A 35 4.23 5.59 -10.51
C GLU A 35 3.23 5.91 -9.39
N THR A 36 1.93 5.73 -9.66
CA THR A 36 0.85 6.05 -8.72
C THR A 36 0.25 4.78 -8.12
N PHE A 37 0.01 4.84 -6.81
CA PHE A 37 -0.53 3.74 -6.03
C PHE A 37 -1.57 4.25 -5.04
N THR A 38 -2.41 3.34 -4.58
CA THR A 38 -3.33 3.51 -3.47
C THR A 38 -2.73 2.87 -2.23
N PHE A 39 -2.59 3.64 -1.15
CA PHE A 39 -2.09 3.13 0.12
C PHE A 39 -3.16 2.26 0.80
N LEU A 40 -2.83 1.01 1.11
CA LEU A 40 -3.78 0.08 1.72
C LEU A 40 -3.60 0.02 3.24
N GLY A 41 -2.35 0.10 3.73
CA GLY A 41 -2.04 0.04 5.15
C GLY A 41 -0.58 -0.35 5.40
N VAL A 42 -0.24 -0.48 6.68
CA VAL A 42 1.07 -0.95 7.14
C VAL A 42 0.88 -2.11 8.13
N CYS A 43 1.66 -3.16 8.01
CA CYS A 43 1.72 -4.27 8.97
C CYS A 43 3.17 -4.72 9.12
N ASP A 44 3.64 -4.87 10.37
CA ASP A 44 4.99 -5.33 10.69
C ASP A 44 6.11 -4.59 9.93
N GLY A 45 5.96 -3.27 9.78
CA GLY A 45 6.92 -2.43 9.05
C GLY A 45 6.82 -2.49 7.53
N ILE A 46 5.93 -3.33 6.97
CA ILE A 46 5.67 -3.45 5.53
C ILE A 46 4.44 -2.62 5.16
N VAL A 47 4.62 -1.76 4.16
CA VAL A 47 3.58 -0.94 3.53
C VAL A 47 3.00 -1.69 2.34
N TYR A 48 1.67 -1.80 2.34
CA TYR A 48 0.89 -2.45 1.31
C TYR A 48 0.27 -1.41 0.39
N LEU A 49 0.50 -1.56 -0.91
CA LEU A 49 0.09 -0.64 -1.95
C LEU A 49 -0.65 -1.38 -3.07
N GLU A 50 -1.66 -0.76 -3.65
CA GLU A 50 -2.27 -1.20 -4.91
C GLU A 50 -1.85 -0.25 -6.03
N ARG A 51 -1.35 -0.78 -7.16
CA ARG A 51 -1.06 0.04 -8.34
C ARG A 51 -2.35 0.52 -8.97
N GLU A 52 -2.43 1.81 -9.31
CA GLU A 52 -3.55 2.31 -10.11
C GLU A 52 -3.49 1.75 -11.54
N ASP A 53 -2.30 1.71 -12.13
CA ASP A 53 -2.09 1.12 -13.44
C ASP A 53 -1.90 -0.40 -13.34
N LYS A 54 -3.00 -1.13 -13.54
CA LYS A 54 -3.04 -2.60 -13.53
C LYS A 54 -2.46 -3.24 -14.79
N THR A 55 -2.05 -2.44 -15.78
CA THR A 55 -1.38 -2.94 -16.99
C THR A 55 0.12 -3.13 -16.79
N ARG A 56 0.68 -2.50 -15.75
CA ARG A 56 2.11 -2.53 -15.43
C ARG A 56 2.40 -3.42 -14.22
N GLY A 57 2.87 -4.64 -14.49
CA GLY A 57 3.42 -5.53 -13.48
C GLY A 57 2.39 -6.11 -12.52
N LYS A 58 2.78 -6.31 -11.25
CA LYS A 58 1.92 -6.90 -10.22
C LYS A 58 0.94 -5.83 -9.70
N PRO A 59 -0.36 -6.12 -9.56
CA PRO A 59 -1.34 -5.12 -9.12
C PRO A 59 -1.15 -4.65 -7.67
N PHE A 60 -0.34 -5.35 -6.87
CA PHE A 60 -0.05 -5.01 -5.49
C PHE A 60 1.46 -4.99 -5.26
N GLU A 61 1.89 -4.07 -4.42
CA GLU A 61 3.29 -3.91 -4.03
C GLU A 61 3.40 -3.89 -2.50
N GLU A 62 4.44 -4.53 -2.00
CA GLU A 62 4.78 -4.65 -0.59
C GLU A 62 6.20 -4.09 -0.46
N ILE A 63 6.36 -3.03 0.32
CA ILE A 63 7.66 -2.38 0.51
C ILE A 63 7.88 -2.05 1.97
N ASP A 64 9.14 -2.00 2.40
CA ASP A 64 9.47 -1.52 3.74
C ASP A 64 9.04 -0.08 3.96
N SER A 65 8.57 0.20 5.16
CA SER A 65 8.18 1.54 5.62
C SER A 65 9.32 2.57 5.51
N ASP A 66 10.58 2.13 5.62
CA ASP A 66 11.76 2.96 5.37
C ASP A 66 11.88 3.37 3.90
N VAL A 67 11.56 2.47 2.96
CA VAL A 67 11.53 2.79 1.54
C VAL A 67 10.35 3.72 1.24
N PHE A 68 9.21 3.45 1.87
CA PHE A 68 8.00 4.27 1.73
C PHE A 68 8.17 5.71 2.23
N SER A 69 9.13 5.97 3.13
CA SER A 69 9.43 7.34 3.60
C SER A 69 9.79 8.33 2.46
N LYS A 70 10.25 7.82 1.31
CA LYS A 70 10.62 8.61 0.13
C LYS A 70 9.43 8.94 -0.78
N TRP A 71 8.27 8.34 -0.50
CA TRP A 71 7.06 8.48 -1.29
C TRP A 71 6.28 9.71 -0.85
N ARG A 72 5.40 10.19 -1.72
CA ARG A 72 4.62 11.40 -1.45
C ARG A 72 3.14 11.16 -1.67
N LYS A 73 2.31 11.66 -0.75
CA LYS A 73 0.85 11.73 -0.95
C LYS A 73 0.54 12.63 -2.15
N ILE A 74 -0.36 12.18 -3.01
CA ILE A 74 -0.81 12.89 -4.21
C ILE A 74 -2.35 12.88 -4.27
N GLN A 75 -2.93 13.73 -3.40
CA GLN A 75 -4.38 13.97 -3.23
C GLN A 75 -5.20 12.78 -2.75
#